data_AF-A0A352X8J6-F1
#
_entry.id   AF-A0A352X8J6-F1
#
_cell.length_a   1.000
_cell.length_b   1.000
_cell.length_c   1.000
_cell.angle_alpha   90.00
_cell.angle_beta   90.00
_cell.angle_gamma   90.00
#
_symmetry.space_group_name_H-M   'P 1'
#
loop_
_entity.id
_entity.type
_entity.pdbx_description
1 polymer ?
#
loop_
_entity_poly.entity_id
_entity_poly.type
_entity_poly.pdbx_seq_one_letter_code
_entity_poly.pdbx_strand_id
1 'polypeptide(L)'
;CSFANLPAKLFKSFNLDRPNSNLEAYAKTAILRFIRDKIYQQDIEAKRVKFSEHGLLKDLNNKELQEALASTGLKQPQIDLYRLAWQCFDEIYQVKQTFSSQSLAPPNQEYLKQITSCYNDRLKNLNFSATPVNEEKIKAMLQICTQAARDYRTKNFLPLQDFETMSDSMPTLWDTIVQEEEREQVQLIVSRLFESIPEPGQTMLKLWQGLNLTQTEIATVMKNKYPELQKQYQVNRHLSRYTRNLLRDFVSEWNKINPEFSLNDEKDIARVKESFEECLESHCKRFVYSLIERIIEERSCEEKREKKPILGLYNPKKEVKRSLRDNLNIKLEKLLNIPVNSPILFQDKIANLIEEWLRIKPHKAESGVRENDT
;
A
#
# COMPACT_ATOMS: atom_id res chain seq x y z
N CYS A 1 -2.20 11.03 -13.66
CA CYS A 1 -1.60 11.38 -14.97
C CYS A 1 -0.24 10.71 -15.11
N SER A 2 -0.15 9.80 -16.08
CA SER A 2 0.97 8.88 -16.38
C SER A 2 2.23 9.61 -16.86
N PHE A 3 3.20 9.82 -15.97
CA PHE A 3 4.55 10.30 -16.35
C PHE A 3 5.71 9.57 -15.67
N ALA A 4 5.44 8.64 -14.74
CA ALA A 4 6.42 7.65 -14.31
C ALA A 4 6.92 6.77 -15.47
N ASN A 5 6.24 6.79 -16.62
CA ASN A 5 6.48 5.89 -17.75
C ASN A 5 7.44 6.41 -18.84
N LEU A 6 8.17 7.52 -18.65
CA LEU A 6 9.20 7.93 -19.63
C LEU A 6 10.51 8.43 -18.98
N PRO A 7 11.41 7.51 -18.59
CA PRO A 7 12.78 7.82 -18.16
C PRO A 7 13.52 8.73 -19.16
N ALA A 8 13.26 8.56 -20.46
CA ALA A 8 13.89 9.32 -21.53
C ALA A 8 13.64 10.84 -21.46
N LYS A 9 12.51 11.29 -20.89
CA LYS A 9 12.24 12.74 -20.70
C LYS A 9 13.01 13.30 -19.51
N LEU A 10 13.23 12.49 -18.47
CA LEU A 10 13.93 12.89 -17.25
C LEU A 10 15.42 13.08 -17.52
N PHE A 11 16.02 12.19 -18.31
CA PHE A 11 17.46 12.18 -18.60
C PHE A 11 17.85 12.83 -19.93
N LYS A 12 16.94 13.56 -20.59
CA LYS A 12 17.16 14.13 -21.94
C LYS A 12 18.44 14.99 -22.05
N SER A 13 18.83 15.66 -20.97
CA SER A 13 20.03 16.52 -20.90
C SER A 13 21.11 16.00 -19.96
N PHE A 14 21.01 14.74 -19.50
CA PHE A 14 22.06 14.14 -18.68
C PHE A 14 23.23 13.75 -19.58
N ASN A 15 24.45 14.17 -19.20
CA ASN A 15 25.66 13.87 -19.95
C ASN A 15 26.59 13.02 -19.08
N LEU A 16 26.82 11.79 -19.54
CA LEU A 16 27.67 10.78 -18.88
C LEU A 16 29.17 11.10 -18.98
N ASP A 17 29.58 11.96 -19.93
CA ASP A 17 30.99 12.31 -20.16
C ASP A 17 31.52 13.34 -19.16
N ARG A 18 30.69 13.79 -18.21
CA ARG A 18 31.13 14.74 -17.17
C ARG A 18 31.72 13.98 -15.98
N PRO A 19 33.02 14.17 -15.67
CA PRO A 19 33.59 13.61 -14.47
C PRO A 19 32.86 14.22 -13.25
N ASN A 20 32.24 13.38 -12.43
CA ASN A 20 31.39 13.70 -11.26
C ASN A 20 29.87 13.90 -11.51
N SER A 21 29.31 13.41 -12.62
CA SER A 21 27.85 13.39 -12.77
C SER A 21 27.21 12.29 -11.89
N ASN A 22 26.77 12.66 -10.68
CA ASN A 22 25.92 11.79 -9.86
C ASN A 22 24.51 11.73 -10.47
N LEU A 23 24.16 10.56 -11.03
CA LEU A 23 22.86 10.30 -11.66
C LEU A 23 21.69 10.53 -10.68
N GLU A 24 21.86 10.14 -9.42
CA GLU A 24 20.85 10.30 -8.37
C GLU A 24 20.59 11.78 -8.09
N ALA A 25 21.64 12.57 -7.89
CA ALA A 25 21.54 14.00 -7.67
C ALA A 25 20.88 14.73 -8.85
N TYR A 26 21.21 14.32 -10.07
CA TYR A 26 20.58 14.85 -11.29
C TYR A 26 19.10 14.47 -11.38
N ALA A 27 18.76 13.19 -11.14
CA ALA A 27 17.38 12.71 -11.17
C ALA A 27 16.53 13.44 -10.12
N LYS A 28 17.02 13.58 -8.89
CA LYS A 28 16.35 14.32 -7.80
C LYS A 28 16.08 15.77 -8.20
N THR A 29 17.07 16.44 -8.77
CA THR A 29 16.95 17.84 -9.22
C THR A 29 15.94 17.98 -10.38
N ALA A 30 15.99 17.06 -11.35
CA ALA A 30 15.09 17.06 -12.48
C ALA A 30 13.63 16.80 -12.04
N ILE A 31 13.40 15.81 -11.19
CA ILE A 31 12.07 15.50 -10.62
C ILE A 31 11.53 16.69 -9.84
N LEU A 32 12.33 17.28 -8.93
CA LEU A 32 11.93 18.46 -8.17
C LEU A 32 11.55 19.62 -9.09
N ARG A 33 12.34 19.87 -10.14
CA ARG A 33 12.03 20.89 -11.15
C ARG A 33 10.74 20.57 -11.89
N PHE A 34 10.50 19.33 -12.31
CA PHE A 34 9.27 18.96 -13.01
C PHE A 34 8.03 19.04 -12.13
N ILE A 35 8.12 18.59 -10.88
CA ILE A 35 7.04 18.72 -9.89
C ILE A 35 6.75 20.21 -9.67
N ARG A 36 7.79 21.01 -9.43
CA ARG A 36 7.67 22.46 -9.28
C ARG A 36 7.05 23.11 -10.53
N ASP A 37 7.49 22.77 -11.73
CA ASP A 37 6.93 23.28 -12.99
C ASP A 37 5.48 22.83 -13.20
N LYS A 38 5.11 21.63 -12.75
CA LYS A 38 3.73 21.13 -12.80
C LYS A 38 2.81 21.80 -11.79
N ILE A 39 3.29 21.96 -10.56
CA ILE A 39 2.62 22.76 -9.53
C ILE A 39 2.46 24.19 -10.06
N TYR A 40 3.50 24.83 -10.59
CA TYR A 40 3.42 26.16 -11.22
C TYR A 40 2.56 26.23 -12.50
N GLN A 41 2.34 25.12 -13.20
CA GLN A 41 1.44 25.06 -14.36
C GLN A 41 -0.03 24.96 -13.94
N GLN A 42 -0.31 24.19 -12.88
CA GLN A 42 -1.64 24.00 -12.32
C GLN A 42 -2.07 25.16 -11.42
N ASP A 43 -1.10 25.80 -10.77
CA ASP A 43 -1.26 26.95 -9.92
C ASP A 43 -1.20 28.23 -10.76
N ILE A 44 -2.30 28.48 -11.49
CA ILE A 44 -2.50 29.68 -12.32
C ILE A 44 -2.39 30.97 -11.45
N GLU A 45 -2.59 30.87 -10.13
CA GLU A 45 -2.47 31.97 -9.18
C GLU A 45 -1.01 32.27 -8.83
N ALA A 46 -0.17 31.24 -8.64
CA ALA A 46 1.27 31.42 -8.45
C ALA A 46 1.97 32.05 -9.67
N LYS A 47 1.44 31.87 -10.89
CA LYS A 47 1.92 32.58 -12.10
C LYS A 47 1.76 34.10 -12.02
N ARG A 48 0.93 34.61 -11.13
CA ARG A 48 0.74 36.05 -10.96
C ARG A 48 0.75 36.42 -9.48
N VAL A 49 1.97 36.61 -8.97
CA VAL A 49 2.31 37.63 -7.95
C VAL A 49 1.68 39.02 -8.27
N LYS A 50 1.04 39.19 -9.44
CA LYS A 50 0.36 40.38 -9.97
C LYS A 50 -1.18 40.39 -9.86
N PHE A 51 -1.84 39.38 -9.28
CA PHE A 51 -3.26 39.54 -8.92
C PHE A 51 -3.36 40.29 -7.58
N SER A 52 -3.41 41.62 -7.66
CA SER A 52 -3.96 42.46 -6.58
C SER A 52 -5.29 41.90 -6.06
N GLU A 53 -5.64 42.19 -4.82
CA GLU A 53 -6.94 41.85 -4.20
C GLU A 53 -8.13 42.10 -5.14
N HIS A 54 -8.12 43.27 -5.79
CA HIS A 54 -9.15 43.71 -6.74
C HIS A 54 -9.12 42.97 -8.08
N GLY A 55 -7.96 42.47 -8.50
CA GLY A 55 -7.79 41.68 -9.71
C GLY A 55 -8.26 40.25 -9.54
N LEU A 56 -8.07 39.69 -8.34
CA LEU A 56 -8.67 38.42 -7.97
C LEU A 56 -10.19 38.53 -7.97
N LEU A 57 -10.75 39.57 -7.31
CA LEU A 57 -12.20 39.79 -7.30
C LEU A 57 -12.80 39.89 -8.71
N LYS A 58 -12.09 40.48 -9.67
CA LYS A 58 -12.54 40.60 -11.07
C LYS A 58 -12.49 39.31 -11.87
N ASP A 59 -11.62 38.38 -11.49
CA ASP A 59 -11.44 37.10 -12.17
C ASP A 59 -12.38 36.01 -11.61
N LEU A 60 -13.09 36.28 -10.51
CA LEU A 60 -14.03 35.33 -9.91
C LEU A 60 -15.28 35.18 -10.78
N ASN A 61 -15.70 33.93 -10.99
CA ASN A 61 -17.05 33.67 -11.48
C ASN A 61 -18.03 33.62 -10.30
N ASN A 62 -19.30 33.92 -10.58
CA ASN A 62 -20.36 33.98 -9.59
C ASN A 62 -20.53 32.64 -8.83
N LYS A 63 -20.40 31.51 -9.53
CA LYS A 63 -20.43 30.17 -8.92
C LYS A 63 -19.22 29.94 -7.99
N GLU A 64 -18.03 30.31 -8.45
CA GLU A 64 -16.80 30.13 -7.67
C GLU A 64 -16.82 30.97 -6.38
N LEU A 65 -17.33 32.21 -6.44
CA LEU A 65 -17.47 33.05 -5.26
C LEU A 65 -18.47 32.46 -4.25
N GLN A 66 -19.58 31.87 -4.74
CA GLN A 66 -20.56 31.22 -3.86
C GLN A 66 -19.95 30.01 -3.14
N GLU A 67 -19.22 29.16 -3.86
CA GLU A 67 -18.52 28.00 -3.30
C GLU A 67 -17.43 28.44 -2.30
N ALA A 68 -16.66 29.46 -2.65
CA ALA A 68 -15.63 30.04 -1.79
C ALA A 68 -16.24 30.58 -0.48
N LEU A 69 -17.29 31.39 -0.55
CA LEU A 69 -17.96 31.92 0.64
C LEU A 69 -18.64 30.82 1.47
N ALA A 70 -19.22 29.80 0.82
CA ALA A 70 -19.79 28.65 1.53
C ALA A 70 -18.72 27.86 2.30
N SER A 71 -17.51 27.73 1.74
CA SER A 71 -16.39 27.05 2.39
C SER A 71 -15.92 27.71 3.69
N THR A 72 -16.20 29.01 3.88
CA THR A 72 -15.87 29.77 5.10
C THR A 72 -16.88 29.57 6.25
N GLY A 73 -17.96 28.80 6.04
CA GLY A 73 -18.98 28.53 7.06
C GLY A 73 -20.03 29.64 7.23
N LEU A 74 -20.12 30.57 6.28
CA LEU A 74 -21.15 31.62 6.26
C LEU A 74 -22.54 31.05 5.95
N LYS A 75 -23.59 31.66 6.53
CA LYS A 75 -24.98 31.25 6.27
C LYS A 75 -25.45 31.80 4.91
N GLN A 76 -26.30 31.06 4.20
CA GLN A 76 -26.85 31.46 2.88
C GLN A 76 -27.30 32.92 2.75
N PRO A 77 -28.10 33.51 3.68
CA PRO A 77 -28.51 34.91 3.56
C PRO A 77 -27.35 35.91 3.63
N GLN A 78 -26.25 35.55 4.30
CA GLN A 78 -25.04 36.39 4.32
C GLN A 78 -24.26 36.26 3.01
N ILE A 79 -24.17 35.04 2.46
CA ILE A 79 -23.54 34.79 1.16
C ILE A 79 -24.22 35.63 0.07
N ASP A 80 -25.54 35.71 0.08
CA ASP A 80 -26.30 36.49 -0.91
C ASP A 80 -26.00 38.00 -0.81
N LEU A 81 -25.80 38.53 0.40
CA LEU A 81 -25.39 39.93 0.63
C LEU A 81 -23.96 40.19 0.15
N TYR A 82 -23.01 39.30 0.44
CA TYR A 82 -21.62 39.41 -0.05
C TYR A 82 -21.53 39.30 -1.57
N ARG A 83 -22.34 38.44 -2.17
CA ARG A 83 -22.49 38.29 -3.62
C ARG A 83 -23.04 39.56 -4.27
N LEU A 84 -24.04 40.19 -3.65
CA LEU A 84 -24.60 41.44 -4.13
C LEU A 84 -23.54 42.56 -4.10
N ALA A 85 -22.77 42.66 -3.02
CA ALA A 85 -21.67 43.63 -2.92
C ALA A 85 -20.60 43.40 -4.00
N TRP A 86 -20.25 42.14 -4.28
CA TRP A 86 -19.33 41.79 -5.35
C TRP A 86 -19.88 42.13 -6.75
N GLN A 87 -21.16 41.90 -7.03
CA GLN A 87 -21.79 42.29 -8.30
C GLN A 87 -21.74 43.80 -8.51
N CYS A 88 -22.04 44.59 -7.48
CA CYS A 88 -21.92 46.05 -7.55
C CYS A 88 -20.47 46.48 -7.81
N PHE A 89 -19.49 45.80 -7.20
CA PHE A 89 -18.08 46.02 -7.47
C PHE A 89 -17.72 45.67 -8.93
N ASP A 90 -18.17 44.53 -9.43
CA ASP A 90 -17.86 44.09 -10.80
C ASP A 90 -18.44 45.05 -11.85
N GLU A 91 -19.65 45.58 -11.64
CA GLU A 91 -20.25 46.50 -12.60
C GLU A 91 -19.59 47.89 -12.62
N ILE A 92 -19.21 48.40 -11.44
CA ILE A 92 -18.74 49.79 -11.27
C ILE A 92 -17.23 49.92 -11.46
N TYR A 93 -16.47 48.92 -11.01
CA TYR A 93 -15.02 48.95 -11.08
C TYR A 93 -14.55 48.51 -12.47
N GLN A 94 -14.64 49.41 -13.46
CA GLN A 94 -14.11 49.17 -14.80
C GLN A 94 -12.61 49.47 -14.86
N VAL A 95 -11.81 48.45 -15.15
CA VAL A 95 -10.36 48.60 -15.34
C VAL A 95 -10.11 49.39 -16.62
N LYS A 96 -9.65 50.64 -16.49
CA LYS A 96 -8.97 51.33 -17.60
C LYS A 96 -7.66 50.58 -17.85
N GLN A 97 -7.70 49.60 -18.74
CA GLN A 97 -6.54 48.80 -19.14
C GLN A 97 -5.49 49.72 -19.76
N THR A 98 -4.49 50.09 -18.98
CA THR A 98 -3.19 50.47 -19.55
C THR A 98 -2.37 49.19 -19.61
N PHE A 99 -1.91 48.85 -20.82
CA PHE A 99 -1.13 47.66 -21.16
C PHE A 99 0.27 47.70 -20.52
N SER A 100 0.34 47.76 -19.20
CA SER A 100 1.59 47.59 -18.47
C SER A 100 1.33 46.72 -17.26
N SER A 101 2.30 45.88 -16.96
CA SER A 101 2.28 44.80 -15.99
C SER A 101 2.24 45.26 -14.52
N GLN A 102 1.38 46.23 -14.19
CA GLN A 102 1.18 46.75 -12.85
C GLN A 102 -0.13 46.19 -12.25
N SER A 103 0.00 45.72 -11.01
CA SER A 103 -1.07 45.40 -10.07
C SER A 103 -2.20 46.45 -10.11
N LEU A 104 -3.48 46.03 -10.08
CA LEU A 104 -4.60 46.98 -10.09
C LEU A 104 -4.57 47.86 -8.84
N ALA A 105 -4.70 49.17 -9.04
CA ALA A 105 -4.74 50.13 -7.95
C ALA A 105 -6.02 49.95 -7.11
N PRO A 106 -5.98 50.14 -5.78
CA PRO A 106 -7.17 50.06 -4.94
C PRO A 106 -8.27 51.02 -5.42
N PRO A 107 -9.56 50.68 -5.26
CA PRO A 107 -10.66 51.55 -5.62
C PRO A 107 -10.55 52.86 -4.83
N ASN A 108 -10.54 53.97 -5.55
CA ASN A 108 -10.55 55.30 -4.96
C ASN A 108 -11.86 55.51 -4.16
N GLN A 109 -11.87 56.45 -3.21
CA GLN A 109 -13.02 56.70 -2.33
C GLN A 109 -14.32 56.98 -3.12
N GLU A 110 -14.20 57.57 -4.30
CA GLU A 110 -15.31 57.81 -5.23
C GLU A 110 -15.94 56.52 -5.79
N TYR A 111 -15.12 55.50 -6.08
CA TYR A 111 -15.62 54.18 -6.52
C TYR A 111 -16.34 53.46 -5.38
N LEU A 112 -15.82 53.54 -4.15
CA LEU A 112 -16.49 52.96 -2.99
C LEU A 112 -17.87 53.58 -2.74
N LYS A 113 -17.99 54.91 -2.87
CA LYS A 113 -19.30 55.61 -2.81
C LYS A 113 -20.29 55.09 -3.83
N GLN A 114 -19.86 54.93 -5.08
CA GLN A 114 -20.72 54.42 -6.16
C GLN A 114 -21.15 52.97 -5.88
N ILE A 115 -20.23 52.12 -5.42
CA ILE A 115 -20.52 50.72 -5.05
C ILE A 115 -21.51 50.67 -3.89
N THR A 116 -21.31 51.49 -2.85
CA THR A 116 -22.23 51.59 -1.71
C THR A 116 -23.62 52.05 -2.12
N SER A 117 -23.73 53.05 -3.02
CA SER A 117 -25.02 53.49 -3.54
C SER A 117 -25.73 52.35 -4.29
N CYS A 118 -25.04 51.73 -5.25
CA CYS A 118 -25.59 50.62 -6.03
C CYS A 118 -26.03 49.44 -5.16
N TYR A 119 -25.25 49.09 -4.14
CA TYR A 119 -25.59 48.06 -3.17
C TYR A 119 -26.86 48.41 -2.40
N ASN A 120 -26.94 49.61 -1.82
CA ASN A 120 -28.10 50.04 -1.02
C ASN A 120 -29.37 50.18 -1.87
N ASP A 121 -29.25 50.59 -3.12
CA ASP A 121 -30.39 50.67 -4.05
C ASP A 121 -30.90 49.28 -4.43
N ARG A 122 -30.00 48.31 -4.66
CA ARG A 122 -30.39 46.91 -4.89
C ARG A 122 -30.96 46.26 -3.65
N LEU A 123 -30.45 46.58 -2.47
CA LEU A 123 -30.96 46.10 -1.19
C LEU A 123 -32.43 46.50 -0.99
N LYS A 124 -32.77 47.76 -1.31
CA LYS A 124 -34.14 48.28 -1.27
C LYS A 124 -35.06 47.60 -2.30
N ASN A 125 -34.56 47.38 -3.51
CA ASN A 125 -35.35 46.78 -4.59
C ASN A 125 -35.62 45.27 -4.38
N LEU A 126 -34.74 44.57 -3.65
CA LEU A 126 -34.82 43.12 -3.42
C LEU A 126 -35.48 42.75 -2.08
N ASN A 127 -36.01 43.71 -1.31
CA ASN A 127 -36.67 43.51 -0.01
C ASN A 127 -35.84 42.69 1.01
N PHE A 128 -34.52 42.80 0.98
CA PHE A 128 -33.69 42.19 2.02
C PHE A 128 -33.88 42.94 3.35
N SER A 129 -34.11 42.23 4.45
CA SER A 129 -34.28 42.78 5.81
C SER A 129 -32.97 43.31 6.44
N ALA A 130 -32.03 43.80 5.64
CA ALA A 130 -30.72 44.26 6.09
C ALA A 130 -30.66 45.79 6.16
N THR A 131 -29.94 46.30 7.14
CA THR A 131 -29.71 47.74 7.29
C THR A 131 -28.82 48.27 6.16
N PRO A 132 -29.04 49.52 5.71
CA PRO A 132 -28.18 50.15 4.71
C PRO A 132 -26.74 50.20 5.20
N VAL A 133 -25.82 49.94 4.28
CA VAL A 133 -24.40 49.71 4.56
C VAL A 133 -23.58 50.95 4.19
N ASN A 134 -22.54 51.26 4.97
CA ASN A 134 -21.61 52.36 4.70
C ASN A 134 -20.39 51.90 3.85
N GLU A 135 -19.59 52.85 3.37
CA GLU A 135 -18.40 52.58 2.55
C GLU A 135 -17.40 51.63 3.22
N GLU A 136 -17.19 51.77 4.54
CA GLU A 136 -16.26 50.94 5.32
C GLU A 136 -16.71 49.49 5.36
N LYS A 137 -18.00 49.26 5.54
CA LYS A 137 -18.56 47.92 5.62
C LYS A 137 -18.57 47.24 4.24
N ILE A 138 -18.81 47.97 3.15
CA ILE A 138 -18.61 47.43 1.78
C ILE A 138 -17.16 47.03 1.55
N LYS A 139 -16.19 47.85 1.98
CA LYS A 139 -14.77 47.50 1.89
C LYS A 139 -14.45 46.21 2.65
N ALA A 140 -14.97 46.07 3.87
CA ALA A 140 -14.82 44.84 4.66
C ALA A 140 -15.48 43.62 3.97
N MET A 141 -16.66 43.81 3.37
CA MET A 141 -17.35 42.75 2.61
C MET A 141 -16.50 42.27 1.42
N LEU A 142 -15.92 43.19 0.65
CA LEU A 142 -15.05 42.86 -0.49
C LEU A 142 -13.73 42.19 -0.04
N GLN A 143 -13.17 42.60 1.10
CA GLN A 143 -12.01 41.94 1.69
C GLN A 143 -12.31 40.50 2.08
N ILE A 144 -13.47 40.25 2.69
CA ILE A 144 -13.92 38.88 3.03
C ILE A 144 -14.08 38.04 1.75
N CYS A 145 -14.70 38.58 0.69
CA CYS A 145 -14.80 37.89 -0.60
C CYS A 145 -13.41 37.57 -1.18
N THR A 146 -12.46 38.49 -1.06
CA THR A 146 -11.08 38.30 -1.56
C THR A 146 -10.37 37.19 -0.78
N GLN A 147 -10.48 37.21 0.54
CA GLN A 147 -9.84 36.22 1.40
C GLN A 147 -10.45 34.83 1.19
N ALA A 148 -11.79 34.74 1.15
CA ALA A 148 -12.49 33.48 0.87
C ALA A 148 -12.10 32.92 -0.50
N ALA A 149 -11.99 33.77 -1.52
CA ALA A 149 -11.53 33.37 -2.85
C ALA A 149 -10.08 32.87 -2.86
N ARG A 150 -9.17 33.55 -2.14
CA ARG A 150 -7.78 33.10 -1.96
C ARG A 150 -7.73 31.74 -1.30
N ASP A 151 -8.41 31.57 -0.17
CA ASP A 151 -8.40 30.31 0.57
C ASP A 151 -9.04 29.15 -0.23
N TYR A 152 -10.04 29.46 -1.06
CA TYR A 152 -10.70 28.48 -1.93
C TYR A 152 -9.83 28.04 -3.11
N ARG A 153 -9.17 28.99 -3.79
CA ARG A 153 -8.36 28.72 -5.00
C ARG A 153 -6.95 28.28 -4.64
N THR A 154 -6.35 28.92 -3.64
CA THR A 154 -5.14 28.46 -2.97
C THR A 154 -5.54 27.39 -1.96
N LYS A 155 -5.90 26.20 -2.44
CA LYS A 155 -5.96 25.01 -1.56
C LYS A 155 -4.65 24.98 -0.80
N ASN A 156 -4.71 25.20 0.52
CA ASN A 156 -3.55 25.25 1.39
C ASN A 156 -2.66 24.03 1.14
N PHE A 157 -1.65 24.19 0.29
CA PHE A 157 -0.48 23.34 0.31
C PHE A 157 0.21 23.71 1.60
N LEU A 158 -0.16 23.01 2.67
CA LEU A 158 0.70 22.92 3.84
C LEU A 158 2.09 22.58 3.29
N PRO A 159 3.11 23.44 3.50
CA PRO A 159 4.46 23.04 3.18
C PRO A 159 4.68 21.74 3.94
N LEU A 160 4.96 20.66 3.21
CA LEU A 160 5.21 19.35 3.77
C LEU A 160 6.37 19.50 4.75
N GLN A 161 6.02 19.62 6.03
CA GLN A 161 6.98 19.62 7.12
C GLN A 161 7.47 18.18 7.22
N ASP A 162 8.78 18.02 7.07
CA ASP A 162 9.53 16.79 7.28
C ASP A 162 9.29 15.70 6.21
N PHE A 163 10.09 15.77 5.15
CA PHE A 163 10.27 14.73 4.13
C PHE A 163 10.76 13.37 4.67
N GLU A 164 11.06 13.25 5.96
CA GLU A 164 11.64 12.03 6.53
C GLU A 164 10.58 11.01 6.99
N THR A 165 9.29 11.36 7.07
CA THR A 165 8.29 10.42 7.63
C THR A 165 6.95 10.38 6.89
N MET A 166 6.94 10.52 5.57
CA MET A 166 5.76 10.13 4.78
C MET A 166 5.94 8.69 4.30
N SER A 167 5.51 7.74 5.13
CA SER A 167 5.21 6.40 4.65
C SER A 167 3.89 6.48 3.88
N ASP A 168 3.95 6.27 2.57
CA ASP A 168 2.76 6.10 1.75
C ASP A 168 2.00 4.85 2.26
N SER A 169 0.76 5.01 2.73
CA SER A 169 0.02 3.93 3.37
C SER A 169 -0.68 3.00 2.38
N MET A 170 -0.65 3.34 1.09
CA MET A 170 -1.17 2.51 0.01
C MET A 170 -0.04 2.03 -0.88
N PRO A 171 0.29 0.71 -0.87
CA PRO A 171 1.27 0.15 -1.79
C PRO A 171 0.84 0.49 -3.21
N THR A 172 1.69 1.19 -3.94
CA THR A 172 1.49 1.38 -5.38
C THR A 172 1.70 0.04 -6.08
N LEU A 173 1.19 -0.10 -7.30
CA LEU A 173 1.36 -1.31 -8.11
C LEU A 173 2.85 -1.67 -8.30
N TRP A 174 3.73 -0.67 -8.29
CA TRP A 174 5.19 -0.86 -8.31
C TRP A 174 5.73 -1.36 -6.98
N ASP A 175 5.24 -0.85 -5.84
CA ASP A 175 5.61 -1.36 -4.52
C ASP A 175 5.21 -2.82 -4.36
N THR A 176 4.06 -3.23 -4.90
CA THR A 176 3.65 -4.63 -4.91
C THR A 176 4.60 -5.50 -5.73
N ILE A 177 5.06 -5.03 -6.90
CA ILE A 177 5.99 -5.78 -7.75
C ILE A 177 7.37 -5.89 -7.08
N VAL A 178 7.89 -4.81 -6.52
CA VAL A 178 9.17 -4.79 -5.82
C VAL A 178 9.11 -5.69 -4.58
N GLN A 179 8.02 -5.63 -3.81
CA GLN A 179 7.82 -6.52 -2.66
C GLN A 179 7.72 -8.00 -3.07
N GLU A 180 7.11 -8.31 -4.20
CA GLU A 180 7.04 -9.69 -4.69
C GLU A 180 8.42 -10.20 -5.10
N GLU A 181 9.20 -9.38 -5.83
CA GLU A 181 10.57 -9.74 -6.24
C GLU A 181 11.49 -9.91 -5.03
N GLU A 182 11.41 -9.02 -4.04
CA GLU A 182 12.14 -9.15 -2.77
C GLU A 182 11.73 -10.42 -2.01
N ARG A 183 10.43 -10.73 -1.96
CA ARG A 183 9.93 -11.98 -1.34
C ARG A 183 10.45 -13.21 -2.05
N GLU A 184 10.47 -13.23 -3.37
CA GLU A 184 11.01 -14.33 -4.17
C GLU A 184 12.51 -14.51 -3.91
N GLN A 185 13.28 -13.42 -3.86
CA GLN A 185 14.71 -13.45 -3.56
C GLN A 185 14.97 -14.01 -2.16
N VAL A 186 14.26 -13.52 -1.14
CA VAL A 186 14.36 -14.05 0.24
C VAL A 186 14.02 -15.55 0.25
N GLN A 187 12.94 -15.96 -0.42
CA GLN A 187 12.53 -17.36 -0.45
C GLN A 187 13.57 -18.25 -1.14
N LEU A 188 14.25 -17.75 -2.18
CA LEU A 188 15.31 -18.47 -2.88
C LEU A 188 16.56 -18.64 -2.01
N ILE A 189 16.97 -17.58 -1.29
CA ILE A 189 18.07 -17.63 -0.33
C ILE A 189 17.76 -18.65 0.77
N VAL A 190 16.57 -18.56 1.39
CA VAL A 190 16.14 -19.49 2.44
C VAL A 190 16.11 -20.94 1.93
N SER A 191 15.59 -21.17 0.73
CA SER A 191 15.55 -22.52 0.13
C SER A 191 16.94 -23.10 -0.07
N ARG A 192 17.88 -22.32 -0.62
CA ARG A 192 19.28 -22.73 -0.82
C ARG A 192 19.98 -23.02 0.51
N LEU A 193 19.80 -22.16 1.51
CA LEU A 193 20.38 -22.36 2.83
C LEU A 193 19.79 -23.58 3.51
N PHE A 194 18.49 -23.83 3.36
CA PHE A 194 17.83 -25.00 3.89
C PHE A 194 18.39 -26.30 3.30
N GLU A 195 18.63 -26.33 1.99
CA GLU A 195 19.24 -27.49 1.31
C GLU A 195 20.67 -27.77 1.77
N SER A 196 21.41 -26.76 2.24
CA SER A 196 22.77 -26.91 2.77
C SER A 196 22.83 -27.57 4.16
N ILE A 197 21.70 -27.63 4.87
CA ILE A 197 21.62 -28.26 6.19
C ILE A 197 21.73 -29.79 6.04
N PRO A 198 22.40 -30.49 6.96
CA PRO A 198 22.36 -31.94 7.02
C PRO A 198 20.93 -32.50 7.04
N GLU A 199 20.72 -33.65 6.40
CA GLU A 199 19.43 -34.35 6.32
C GLU A 199 18.67 -34.47 7.67
N PRO A 200 19.33 -34.78 8.82
CA PRO A 200 18.64 -34.83 10.11
C PRO A 200 18.06 -33.48 10.51
N GLY A 201 18.77 -32.39 10.23
CA GLY A 201 18.34 -31.02 10.52
C GLY A 201 17.17 -30.57 9.65
N GLN A 202 17.22 -30.86 8.34
CA GLN A 202 16.12 -30.59 7.43
C GLN A 202 14.84 -31.33 7.83
N THR A 203 14.98 -32.61 8.21
CA THR A 203 13.86 -33.44 8.65
C THR A 203 13.24 -32.86 9.91
N MET A 204 14.06 -32.50 10.89
CA MET A 204 13.61 -31.94 12.16
C MET A 204 12.91 -30.58 11.99
N LEU A 205 13.42 -29.71 11.10
CA LEU A 205 12.79 -28.43 10.78
C LEU A 205 11.46 -28.61 10.03
N LYS A 206 11.38 -29.55 9.07
CA LYS A 206 10.10 -29.90 8.41
C LYS A 206 9.06 -30.41 9.40
N LEU A 207 9.47 -31.23 10.36
CA LEU A 207 8.59 -31.74 11.41
C LEU A 207 8.16 -30.63 12.39
N TRP A 208 9.09 -29.77 12.79
CA TRP A 208 8.83 -28.69 13.74
C TRP A 208 8.03 -27.54 13.12
N GLN A 209 8.52 -26.94 12.04
CA GLN A 209 7.93 -25.76 11.40
C GLN A 209 6.85 -26.11 10.37
N GLY A 210 6.98 -27.24 9.68
CA GLY A 210 6.02 -27.66 8.66
C GLY A 210 4.79 -28.35 9.25
N LEU A 211 4.98 -29.27 10.20
CA LEU A 211 3.90 -30.06 10.82
C LEU A 211 3.52 -29.59 12.24
N ASN A 212 4.16 -28.54 12.75
CA ASN A 212 3.96 -28.01 14.10
C ASN A 212 4.12 -29.07 15.21
N LEU A 213 5.03 -30.04 15.04
CA LEU A 213 5.29 -31.05 16.06
C LEU A 213 6.06 -30.47 17.24
N THR A 214 5.75 -30.94 18.44
CA THR A 214 6.49 -30.58 19.65
C THR A 214 7.83 -31.32 19.70
N GLN A 215 8.78 -30.80 20.47
CA GLN A 215 10.11 -31.38 20.62
C GLN A 215 10.08 -32.82 21.17
N THR A 216 9.07 -33.17 21.98
CA THR A 216 8.85 -34.53 22.49
C THR A 216 8.35 -35.46 21.38
N GLU A 217 7.38 -35.02 20.59
CA GLU A 217 6.87 -35.76 19.44
C GLU A 217 7.97 -36.00 18.40
N ILE A 218 8.75 -34.97 18.08
CA ILE A 218 9.90 -35.09 17.18
C ILE A 218 10.91 -36.13 17.69
N ALA A 219 11.23 -36.11 18.99
CA ALA A 219 12.14 -37.11 19.58
C ALA A 219 11.59 -38.54 19.44
N THR A 220 10.28 -38.74 19.59
CA THR A 220 9.66 -40.06 19.41
C THR A 220 9.68 -40.54 17.96
N VAL A 221 9.38 -39.65 17.02
CA VAL A 221 9.33 -39.93 15.58
C VAL A 221 10.74 -40.22 15.07
N MET A 222 11.73 -39.38 15.42
CA MET A 222 13.10 -39.51 14.92
C MET A 222 13.91 -40.64 15.56
N LYS A 223 13.51 -41.19 16.71
CA LYS A 223 14.26 -42.20 17.50
C LYS A 223 14.75 -43.39 16.68
N ASN A 224 13.95 -43.86 15.72
CA ASN A 224 14.26 -45.06 14.94
C ASN A 224 15.32 -44.82 13.86
N LYS A 225 15.37 -43.61 13.29
CA LYS A 225 16.32 -43.23 12.24
C LYS A 225 17.59 -42.59 12.81
N TYR A 226 17.45 -41.86 13.91
CA TYR A 226 18.52 -41.09 14.57
C TYR A 226 18.55 -41.43 16.07
N PRO A 227 19.24 -42.52 16.45
CA PRO A 227 19.29 -43.01 17.84
C PRO A 227 19.99 -42.02 18.79
N GLU A 228 20.66 -40.99 18.31
CA GLU A 228 21.23 -39.90 19.09
C GLU A 228 20.21 -38.82 19.48
N LEU A 229 19.01 -38.80 18.87
CA LEU A 229 17.95 -37.79 19.06
C LEU A 229 16.74 -38.33 19.84
N GLN A 230 16.97 -39.07 20.93
CA GLN A 230 15.87 -39.72 21.68
C GLN A 230 15.21 -38.83 22.75
N LYS A 231 15.89 -37.75 23.18
CA LYS A 231 15.42 -36.90 24.28
C LYS A 231 15.04 -35.51 23.79
N GLN A 232 13.98 -34.95 24.37
CA GLN A 232 13.46 -33.61 24.02
C GLN A 232 14.55 -32.52 24.05
N TYR A 233 15.41 -32.51 25.07
CA TYR A 233 16.45 -31.49 25.18
C TYR A 233 17.48 -31.58 24.05
N GLN A 234 17.71 -32.77 23.48
CA GLN A 234 18.62 -32.95 22.35
C GLN A 234 18.00 -32.33 21.11
N VAL A 235 16.73 -32.64 20.83
CA VAL A 235 15.96 -32.03 19.74
C VAL A 235 15.96 -30.51 19.85
N ASN A 236 15.71 -29.96 21.05
CA ASN A 236 15.75 -28.51 21.27
C ASN A 236 17.13 -27.90 20.95
N ARG A 237 18.21 -28.51 21.44
CA ARG A 237 19.58 -28.04 21.19
C ARG A 237 19.92 -28.08 19.71
N HIS A 238 19.55 -29.15 19.02
CA HIS A 238 19.78 -29.27 17.58
C HIS A 238 18.94 -28.25 16.79
N LEU A 239 17.65 -28.09 17.09
CA LEU A 239 16.80 -27.09 16.45
C LEU A 239 17.36 -25.68 16.63
N SER A 240 17.66 -25.31 17.87
CA SER A 240 18.24 -24.00 18.20
C SER A 240 19.56 -23.76 17.46
N ARG A 241 20.39 -24.80 17.32
CA ARG A 241 21.66 -24.71 16.58
C ARG A 241 21.42 -24.51 15.08
N TYR A 242 20.54 -25.29 14.47
CA TYR A 242 20.25 -25.19 13.04
C TYR A 242 19.61 -23.84 12.70
N THR A 243 18.62 -23.38 13.48
CA THR A 243 17.98 -22.07 13.26
C THR A 243 18.97 -20.92 13.44
N ARG A 244 19.84 -20.96 14.46
CA ARG A 244 20.87 -19.93 14.66
C ARG A 244 21.89 -19.90 13.52
N ASN A 245 22.35 -21.06 13.07
CA ASN A 245 23.29 -21.14 11.95
C ASN A 245 22.64 -20.64 10.67
N LEU A 246 21.41 -21.08 10.37
CA LEU A 246 20.63 -20.60 9.24
C LEU A 246 20.46 -19.07 9.24
N LEU A 247 20.09 -18.48 10.37
CA LEU A 247 19.93 -17.03 10.49
C LEU A 247 21.25 -16.31 10.22
N ARG A 248 22.36 -16.81 10.77
CA ARG A 248 23.69 -16.23 10.54
C ARG A 248 24.10 -16.33 9.07
N ASP A 249 23.88 -17.48 8.45
CA ASP A 249 24.25 -17.72 7.07
C ASP A 249 23.32 -16.90 6.12
N PHE A 250 22.05 -16.73 6.49
CA PHE A 250 21.11 -15.81 5.83
C PHE A 250 21.58 -14.37 5.89
N VAL A 251 21.95 -13.86 7.07
CA VAL A 251 22.49 -12.51 7.24
C VAL A 251 23.74 -12.31 6.38
N SER A 252 24.62 -13.33 6.32
CA SER A 252 25.82 -13.26 5.48
C SER A 252 25.51 -13.17 4.00
N GLU A 253 24.58 -13.98 3.49
CA GLU A 253 24.18 -13.94 2.07
C GLU A 253 23.39 -12.68 1.74
N TRP A 254 22.52 -12.23 2.65
CA TRP A 254 21.79 -10.97 2.51
C TRP A 254 22.72 -9.77 2.40
N ASN A 255 23.73 -9.68 3.27
CA ASN A 255 24.71 -8.59 3.26
C ASN A 255 25.59 -8.59 1.99
N LYS A 256 25.76 -9.73 1.30
CA LYS A 256 26.46 -9.80 0.01
C LYS A 256 25.61 -9.25 -1.14
N ILE A 257 24.30 -9.52 -1.11
CA ILE A 257 23.36 -9.13 -2.17
C ILE A 257 22.92 -7.68 -2.00
N ASN A 258 22.74 -7.24 -0.75
CA ASN A 258 22.26 -5.91 -0.37
C ASN A 258 23.28 -5.18 0.53
N PRO A 259 24.44 -4.75 -0.03
CA PRO A 259 25.50 -4.11 0.75
C PRO A 259 25.07 -2.76 1.36
N GLU A 260 24.10 -2.08 0.77
CA GLU A 260 23.57 -0.79 1.26
C GLU A 260 22.73 -0.94 2.54
N PHE A 261 22.20 -2.14 2.81
CA PHE A 261 21.35 -2.46 3.96
C PHE A 261 21.99 -3.53 4.85
N SER A 262 23.28 -3.38 5.14
CA SER A 262 24.04 -4.37 5.90
C SER A 262 23.49 -4.56 7.32
N LEU A 263 23.05 -5.77 7.64
CA LEU A 263 22.58 -6.17 8.96
C LEU A 263 23.81 -6.51 9.84
N ASN A 264 24.32 -5.51 10.55
CA ASN A 264 25.49 -5.66 11.43
C ASN A 264 25.18 -5.42 12.92
N ASP A 265 24.09 -4.72 13.26
CA ASP A 265 23.69 -4.49 14.66
C ASP A 265 22.89 -5.70 15.21
N GLU A 266 23.10 -6.02 16.49
CA GLU A 266 22.39 -7.07 17.22
C GLU A 266 20.87 -6.79 17.25
N LYS A 267 20.49 -5.51 17.26
CA LYS A 267 19.08 -5.08 17.15
C LYS A 267 18.47 -5.37 15.79
N ASP A 268 19.23 -5.17 14.70
CA ASP A 268 18.75 -5.44 13.35
C ASP A 268 18.58 -6.94 13.11
N ILE A 269 19.52 -7.74 13.62
CA ILE A 269 19.43 -9.21 13.58
C ILE A 269 18.21 -9.70 14.37
N ALA A 270 17.93 -9.10 15.54
CA ALA A 270 16.75 -9.44 16.32
C ALA A 270 15.44 -9.10 15.60
N ARG A 271 15.40 -7.99 14.86
CA ARG A 271 14.25 -7.58 14.05
C ARG A 271 14.01 -8.51 12.86
N VAL A 272 15.07 -8.90 12.16
CA VAL A 272 14.99 -9.79 10.98
C VAL A 272 14.68 -11.23 11.39
N LYS A 273 15.03 -11.63 12.61
CA LYS A 273 14.81 -12.99 13.11
C LYS A 273 13.35 -13.44 13.02
N GLU A 274 12.39 -12.60 13.42
CA GLU A 274 10.96 -12.94 13.39
C GLU A 274 10.50 -13.21 11.95
N SER A 275 10.79 -12.29 11.03
CA SER A 275 10.46 -12.44 9.61
C SER A 275 11.19 -13.63 8.96
N PHE A 276 12.41 -13.92 9.39
CA PHE A 276 13.15 -15.11 8.97
C PHE A 276 12.47 -16.41 9.44
N GLU A 277 12.04 -16.46 10.70
CA GLU A 277 11.32 -17.61 11.25
C GLU A 277 9.99 -17.85 10.52
N GLU A 278 9.25 -16.80 10.20
CA GLU A 278 8.04 -16.88 9.36
C GLU A 278 8.33 -17.39 7.95
N CYS A 279 9.42 -16.92 7.33
CA CYS A 279 9.83 -17.38 5.99
C CYS A 279 10.23 -18.86 6.01
N LEU A 280 10.95 -19.29 7.05
CA LEU A 280 11.34 -20.68 7.26
C LEU A 280 10.12 -21.57 7.51
N GLU A 281 9.14 -21.09 8.28
CA GLU A 281 7.86 -21.76 8.50
C GLU A 281 7.11 -21.95 7.18
N SER A 282 6.95 -20.87 6.40
CA SER A 282 6.32 -20.90 5.08
C SER A 282 7.00 -21.89 4.13
N HIS A 283 8.34 -21.89 4.09
CA HIS A 283 9.11 -22.84 3.29
C HIS A 283 8.84 -24.30 3.72
N CYS A 284 8.84 -24.58 5.03
CA CYS A 284 8.58 -25.93 5.55
C CYS A 284 7.12 -26.37 5.33
N LYS A 285 6.14 -25.46 5.46
CA LYS A 285 4.72 -25.76 5.15
C LYS A 285 4.49 -26.03 3.67
N ARG A 286 5.20 -25.33 2.77
CA ARG A 286 5.12 -25.55 1.32
C ARG A 286 5.45 -26.99 0.93
N PHE A 287 6.41 -27.62 1.62
CA PHE A 287 6.69 -29.05 1.47
C PHE A 287 5.44 -29.89 1.73
N VAL A 288 4.78 -29.69 2.88
CA VAL A 288 3.57 -30.45 3.25
C VAL A 288 2.42 -30.18 2.26
N TYR A 289 2.21 -28.92 1.87
CA TYR A 289 1.17 -28.56 0.90
C TYR A 289 1.41 -29.19 -0.48
N SER A 290 2.65 -29.23 -0.94
CA SER A 290 2.98 -29.90 -2.21
C SER A 290 2.69 -31.41 -2.18
N LEU A 291 2.80 -32.05 -1.00
CA LEU A 291 2.43 -33.46 -0.83
C LEU A 291 0.92 -33.64 -0.90
N ILE A 292 0.15 -32.76 -0.25
CA ILE A 292 -1.32 -32.77 -0.31
C ILE A 292 -1.79 -32.60 -1.76
N GLU A 293 -1.22 -31.64 -2.49
CA GLU A 293 -1.53 -31.40 -3.90
C GLU A 293 -1.25 -32.64 -4.76
N ARG A 294 -0.08 -33.26 -4.60
CA ARG A 294 0.28 -34.46 -5.34
C ARG A 294 -0.64 -35.64 -5.03
N ILE A 295 -1.11 -35.80 -3.79
CA ILE A 295 -2.09 -36.84 -3.42
C ILE A 295 -3.43 -36.59 -4.13
N ILE A 296 -3.87 -35.33 -4.21
CA ILE A 296 -5.14 -34.97 -4.88
C ILE A 296 -5.04 -35.19 -6.39
N GLU A 297 -3.90 -34.83 -7.00
CA GLU A 297 -3.65 -35.03 -8.43
C GLU A 297 -3.62 -36.52 -8.81
N GLU A 298 -2.94 -37.35 -8.02
CA GLU A 298 -2.91 -38.81 -8.21
C GLU A 298 -4.31 -39.41 -8.13
N ARG A 299 -5.12 -39.02 -7.12
CA ARG A 299 -6.50 -39.48 -7.00
C ARG A 299 -7.37 -39.02 -8.17
N SER A 300 -7.23 -37.77 -8.60
CA SER A 300 -7.98 -37.22 -9.75
C SER A 300 -7.66 -37.96 -11.05
N CYS A 301 -6.47 -38.55 -11.17
CA CYS A 301 -6.09 -39.40 -12.30
C CYS A 301 -6.64 -40.84 -12.18
N GLU A 302 -6.75 -41.38 -10.96
CA GLU A 302 -7.33 -42.70 -10.69
C GLU A 302 -8.86 -42.71 -10.87
N GLU A 303 -9.57 -41.68 -10.40
CA GLU A 303 -11.03 -41.55 -10.57
C GLU A 303 -11.44 -41.42 -12.05
N LYS A 304 -10.59 -40.86 -12.91
CA LYS A 304 -10.81 -40.83 -14.37
C LYS A 304 -10.67 -42.20 -15.04
N ARG A 305 -10.01 -43.16 -14.39
CA ARG A 305 -9.80 -44.52 -14.90
C ARG A 305 -10.87 -45.50 -14.41
N GLU A 306 -11.46 -45.27 -13.25
CA GLU A 306 -12.55 -46.10 -12.70
C GLU A 306 -13.90 -45.37 -12.73
N LYS A 307 -14.65 -45.50 -13.83
CA LYS A 307 -16.08 -45.14 -13.84
C LYS A 307 -16.85 -46.16 -12.99
N LYS A 308 -16.98 -45.94 -11.68
CA LYS A 308 -17.95 -46.66 -10.84
C LYS A 308 -19.06 -45.70 -10.36
N PRO A 309 -20.34 -46.04 -10.58
CA PRO A 309 -21.46 -45.28 -10.03
C PRO A 309 -21.78 -45.85 -8.64
N ILE A 310 -21.73 -45.04 -7.59
CA ILE A 310 -22.35 -45.44 -6.31
C ILE A 310 -23.17 -44.28 -5.72
N LEU A 311 -24.47 -44.41 -5.95
CA LEU A 311 -25.59 -44.31 -4.99
C LEU A 311 -25.30 -43.72 -3.59
N GLY A 312 -25.99 -42.60 -3.30
CA GLY A 312 -26.85 -42.38 -2.13
C GLY A 312 -26.31 -42.64 -0.71
N LEU A 313 -26.27 -41.56 0.09
CA LEU A 313 -26.00 -41.50 1.54
C LEU A 313 -24.54 -41.63 1.98
N TYR A 314 -23.64 -40.85 1.36
CA TYR A 314 -22.28 -40.67 1.85
C TYR A 314 -21.97 -39.18 2.02
N ASN A 315 -21.27 -38.81 3.09
CA ASN A 315 -20.79 -37.44 3.29
C ASN A 315 -19.37 -37.35 2.69
N PRO A 316 -19.23 -36.99 1.40
CA PRO A 316 -17.98 -37.13 0.65
C PRO A 316 -16.82 -36.37 1.31
N LYS A 317 -17.12 -35.27 2.01
CA LYS A 317 -16.11 -34.45 2.69
C LYS A 317 -15.41 -35.19 3.83
N LYS A 318 -16.07 -36.11 4.55
CA LYS A 318 -15.44 -36.84 5.68
C LYS A 318 -14.53 -37.96 5.20
N GLU A 319 -14.91 -38.66 4.14
CA GLU A 319 -14.16 -39.78 3.59
C GLU A 319 -12.95 -39.32 2.77
N VAL A 320 -13.11 -38.23 2.00
CA VAL A 320 -12.00 -37.54 1.33
C VAL A 320 -10.95 -37.10 2.36
N LYS A 321 -11.36 -36.51 3.49
CA LYS A 321 -10.44 -36.08 4.56
C LYS A 321 -9.70 -37.25 5.23
N ARG A 322 -10.38 -38.36 5.51
CA ARG A 322 -9.74 -39.56 6.09
C ARG A 322 -8.72 -40.15 5.14
N SER A 323 -9.10 -40.37 3.88
CA SER A 323 -8.18 -40.96 2.91
C SER A 323 -7.04 -39.99 2.51
N LEU A 324 -7.23 -38.67 2.53
CA LEU A 324 -6.13 -37.71 2.42
C LEU A 324 -5.13 -37.84 3.58
N ARG A 325 -5.64 -37.96 4.81
CA ARG A 325 -4.81 -38.16 6.01
C ARG A 325 -3.98 -39.44 5.91
N ASP A 326 -4.60 -40.55 5.55
CA ASP A 326 -3.93 -41.86 5.47
C ASP A 326 -2.86 -41.88 4.37
N ASN A 327 -3.17 -41.33 3.19
CA ASN A 327 -2.20 -41.20 2.10
C ASN A 327 -1.05 -40.24 2.43
N LEU A 328 -1.33 -39.14 3.15
CA LEU A 328 -0.31 -38.21 3.58
C LEU A 328 0.63 -38.86 4.59
N ASN A 329 0.11 -39.64 5.54
CA ASN A 329 0.91 -40.43 6.47
C ASN A 329 1.88 -41.36 5.72
N ILE A 330 1.36 -42.16 4.79
CA ILE A 330 2.17 -43.11 4.01
C ILE A 330 3.27 -42.39 3.20
N LYS A 331 2.95 -41.23 2.58
CA LYS A 331 3.95 -40.46 1.84
C LYS A 331 4.98 -39.79 2.75
N LEU A 332 4.58 -39.27 3.91
CA LEU A 332 5.50 -38.70 4.89
C LEU A 332 6.46 -39.77 5.43
N GLU A 333 5.96 -40.97 5.73
CA GLU A 333 6.79 -42.11 6.14
C GLU A 333 7.85 -42.45 5.10
N LYS A 334 7.43 -42.57 3.83
CA LYS A 334 8.34 -42.89 2.72
C LYS A 334 9.36 -41.78 2.45
N LEU A 335 8.95 -40.51 2.47
CA LEU A 335 9.82 -39.39 2.11
C LEU A 335 10.76 -38.98 3.23
N LEU A 336 10.32 -39.05 4.48
CA LEU A 336 11.17 -38.74 5.62
C LEU A 336 11.96 -39.98 6.08
N ASN A 337 11.63 -41.16 5.55
CA ASN A 337 12.18 -42.47 5.93
C ASN A 337 12.09 -42.69 7.45
N ILE A 338 10.99 -42.26 8.05
CA ILE A 338 10.74 -42.38 9.49
C ILE A 338 9.41 -43.10 9.68
N PRO A 339 9.34 -44.17 10.49
CA PRO A 339 8.07 -44.78 10.83
C PRO A 339 7.22 -43.79 11.64
N VAL A 340 6.11 -43.37 11.08
CA VAL A 340 5.10 -42.55 11.74
C VAL A 340 4.13 -43.50 12.46
N ASN A 341 4.69 -44.46 13.20
CA ASN A 341 3.93 -45.35 14.05
C ASN A 341 3.89 -44.79 15.47
N SER A 342 3.30 -43.60 15.67
CA SER A 342 2.81 -43.05 16.96
C SER A 342 2.39 -41.57 16.79
N PRO A 343 1.57 -40.94 17.65
CA PRO A 343 0.36 -41.32 18.38
C PRO A 343 -0.88 -40.68 17.71
N ILE A 344 -2.09 -40.83 18.25
CA ILE A 344 -3.33 -40.13 17.83
C ILE A 344 -3.11 -38.62 17.60
N LEU A 345 -2.23 -38.01 18.42
CA LEU A 345 -1.83 -36.60 18.32
C LEU A 345 -1.19 -36.20 16.98
N PHE A 346 -0.44 -37.11 16.33
CA PHE A 346 0.15 -36.85 15.02
C PHE A 346 -0.93 -36.77 13.94
N GLN A 347 -1.95 -37.64 14.04
CA GLN A 347 -3.09 -37.62 13.12
C GLN A 347 -3.96 -36.38 13.28
N ASP A 348 -4.11 -35.86 14.49
CA ASP A 348 -4.85 -34.63 14.76
C ASP A 348 -4.12 -33.41 14.21
N LYS A 349 -2.78 -33.37 14.30
CA LYS A 349 -1.98 -32.29 13.70
C LYS A 349 -2.06 -32.28 12.19
N ILE A 350 -1.98 -33.44 11.55
CA ILE A 350 -2.23 -33.55 10.10
C ILE A 350 -3.64 -33.09 9.74
N ALA A 351 -4.63 -33.44 10.56
CA ALA A 351 -6.01 -33.01 10.33
C ALA A 351 -6.12 -31.47 10.32
N ASN A 352 -5.54 -30.82 11.32
CA ASN A 352 -5.54 -29.36 11.44
C ASN A 352 -4.83 -28.70 10.25
N LEU A 353 -3.73 -29.29 9.79
CA LEU A 353 -2.96 -28.82 8.64
C LEU A 353 -3.75 -28.93 7.32
N ILE A 354 -4.50 -30.01 7.14
CA ILE A 354 -5.39 -30.18 5.98
C ILE A 354 -6.53 -29.15 6.04
N GLU A 355 -7.10 -28.85 7.21
CA GLU A 355 -8.10 -27.79 7.36
C GLU A 355 -7.51 -26.40 7.07
N GLU A 356 -6.29 -26.11 7.54
CA GLU A 356 -5.56 -24.88 7.23
C GLU A 356 -5.33 -24.74 5.72
N TRP A 357 -4.86 -25.81 5.06
CA TRP A 357 -4.68 -25.83 3.61
C TRP A 357 -6.00 -25.61 2.84
N LEU A 358 -7.09 -26.26 3.28
CA LEU A 358 -8.41 -26.08 2.67
C LEU A 358 -8.92 -24.64 2.80
N ARG A 359 -8.56 -23.92 3.88
CA ARG A 359 -8.90 -22.50 4.08
C ARG A 359 -8.09 -21.56 3.19
N ILE A 360 -6.85 -21.92 2.86
CA ILE A 360 -5.95 -21.10 2.03
C ILE A 360 -6.30 -21.23 0.53
N LYS A 361 -6.92 -22.35 0.10
CA LYS A 361 -7.21 -22.64 -1.32
C LYS A 361 -8.68 -22.55 -1.80
N PRO A 362 -9.56 -21.63 -1.34
CA PRO A 362 -10.97 -21.67 -1.72
C PRO A 362 -11.29 -21.21 -3.17
N HIS A 363 -10.32 -21.14 -4.11
CA HIS A 363 -10.57 -20.54 -5.44
C HIS A 363 -10.21 -21.40 -6.68
N LYS A 364 -10.01 -22.72 -6.55
CA LYS A 364 -9.90 -23.60 -7.74
C LYS A 364 -10.96 -24.69 -7.85
N ALA A 365 -11.87 -24.83 -6.89
CA ALA A 365 -12.85 -25.92 -6.88
C ALA A 365 -14.25 -25.55 -7.41
N GLU A 366 -14.59 -24.26 -7.58
CA GLU A 366 -15.96 -23.85 -7.97
C GLU A 366 -16.13 -23.50 -9.45
N SER A 367 -15.06 -23.46 -10.26
CA SER A 367 -15.14 -23.14 -11.70
C SER A 367 -15.22 -24.35 -12.64
N GLY A 368 -15.58 -25.54 -12.12
CA GLY A 368 -15.64 -26.78 -12.92
C GLY A 368 -17.04 -27.24 -13.34
N VAL A 369 -18.12 -26.59 -12.90
CA VAL A 369 -19.49 -27.03 -13.23
C VAL A 369 -20.37 -25.80 -13.48
N ARG A 370 -20.39 -25.33 -14.72
CA ARG A 370 -21.53 -24.70 -15.43
C ARG A 370 -21.03 -24.11 -16.75
N GLU A 371 -20.84 -24.95 -17.75
CA GLU A 371 -20.96 -24.56 -19.16
C GLU A 371 -21.19 -25.84 -19.96
N ASN A 372 -22.46 -26.26 -19.94
CA ASN A 372 -23.14 -27.10 -20.92
C ASN A 372 -24.56 -27.27 -20.39
N ASP A 373 -25.46 -26.38 -20.84
CA ASP A 373 -26.74 -26.76 -21.43
C ASP A 373 -27.63 -25.50 -21.57
N THR A 374 -28.13 -25.34 -22.81
CA THR A 374 -29.15 -24.39 -23.33
C THR A 374 -28.78 -22.93 -23.56
#